data_AF-F2PXH7-F1
#
_entry.id   AF-F2PXH7-F1
#
_cell.length_a   1.000
_cell.length_b   1.000
_cell.length_c   1.000
_cell.angle_alpha   90.00
_cell.angle_beta   90.00
_cell.angle_gamma   90.00
#
_symmetry.space_group_name_H-M   'P 1'
#
loop_
_entity.id
_entity.type
_entity.pdbx_description
1 polymer ?
#
loop_
_entity_poly.entity_id
_entity_poly.type
_entity_poly.pdbx_seq_one_letter_code
_entity_poly.pdbx_strand_id
1 'polypeptide(L)'
;MKGVAVPNATIGAGTCDPLRLDPKGKAYYPCGLIANSVFNDTILEPRRIGGGNDGNQTYPMTNKGISWSSDKDLYKPTKYSYDQVSPPPNWIKRYPDGYTEKNPPPNVQEWEELQVWMRTAGLPTFSKLARRNDGDRMLAGSYQIDIQDNFKVDIFGGL
;
A
#
# COMPACT_ATOMS: atom_id res chain seq x y z
N MET A 1 -7.85 10.96 2.66
CA MET A 1 -7.43 11.77 1.48
C MET A 1 -8.65 12.05 0.62
N LYS A 2 -9.15 13.29 0.58
CA LYS A 2 -10.45 13.60 -0.04
C LYS A 2 -10.47 13.66 -1.57
N GLY A 3 -9.38 13.27 -2.25
CA GLY A 3 -9.28 13.29 -3.72
C GLY A 3 -9.26 14.69 -4.35
N VAL A 4 -9.13 15.74 -3.53
CA VAL A 4 -9.10 17.12 -4.00
C VAL A 4 -7.70 17.45 -4.51
N ALA A 5 -7.60 17.97 -5.74
CA ALA A 5 -6.38 18.57 -6.24
C ALA A 5 -6.16 19.90 -5.53
N VAL A 6 -5.17 19.95 -4.64
CA VAL A 6 -4.79 21.15 -3.90
C VAL A 6 -3.59 21.80 -4.59
N PRO A 7 -3.60 23.11 -4.86
CA PRO A 7 -2.43 23.80 -5.43
C PRO A 7 -1.16 23.57 -4.59
N ASN A 8 0.01 23.49 -5.23
CA ASN A 8 1.29 23.21 -4.56
C ASN A 8 1.60 24.20 -3.41
N ALA A 9 1.13 25.45 -3.53
CA ALA A 9 1.28 26.50 -2.52
C ALA A 9 0.37 26.32 -1.28
N THR A 10 -0.69 25.51 -1.39
CA THR A 10 -1.71 25.30 -0.35
C THR A 10 -1.57 23.98 0.39
N ILE A 11 -0.67 23.10 -0.08
CA ILE A 11 -0.22 21.98 0.74
C ILE A 11 0.60 22.64 1.86
N GLY A 12 -0.03 22.83 3.02
CA GLY A 12 0.55 23.60 4.12
C GLY A 12 1.78 22.92 4.72
N ALA A 13 2.64 23.73 5.36
CA ALA A 13 3.63 23.22 6.30
C ALA A 13 2.91 22.53 7.46
N GLY A 14 3.16 21.25 7.69
CA GLY A 14 2.43 20.45 8.69
C GLY A 14 2.33 18.99 8.32
N THR A 15 1.16 18.54 7.85
CA THR A 15 0.82 17.10 7.78
C THR A 15 1.58 16.29 6.72
N CYS A 16 2.17 16.94 5.72
CA CYS A 16 2.93 16.28 4.66
C CYS A 16 4.43 16.59 4.70
N ASP A 17 4.91 17.36 5.68
CA ASP A 17 6.34 17.65 5.79
C ASP A 17 7.11 16.40 6.26
N PRO A 18 8.37 16.25 5.81
CA PRO A 18 9.08 17.07 4.82
C PRO A 18 8.74 16.71 3.36
N LEU A 19 8.03 15.60 3.12
CA LEU A 19 7.74 15.05 1.79
C LEU A 19 6.49 15.68 1.15
N ARG A 20 6.58 16.99 0.93
CA ARG A 20 5.52 17.80 0.35
C ARG A 20 5.67 18.00 -1.16
N LEU A 21 6.85 18.46 -1.57
CA LEU A 21 7.17 18.77 -2.96
C LEU A 21 8.42 18.01 -3.39
N ASP A 22 8.47 17.63 -4.66
CA ASP A 22 9.68 17.12 -5.30
C ASP A 22 10.69 18.26 -5.58
N PRO A 23 11.94 17.95 -5.94
CA PRO A 23 12.95 18.96 -6.28
C PRO A 23 12.58 19.87 -7.46
N LYS A 24 11.58 19.49 -8.28
CA LYS A 24 11.08 20.26 -9.42
C LYS A 24 9.86 21.13 -9.05
N GLY A 25 9.46 21.14 -7.78
CA GLY A 25 8.34 21.92 -7.27
C GLY A 25 6.96 21.29 -7.50
N LYS A 26 6.88 20.02 -7.94
CA LYS A 26 5.61 19.28 -8.06
C LYS A 26 5.23 18.66 -6.72
N ALA A 27 3.94 18.63 -6.42
CA ALA A 27 3.46 17.98 -5.20
C ALA A 27 3.65 16.46 -5.25
N TYR A 28 4.06 15.88 -4.12
CA TYR A 28 4.01 14.43 -3.97
C TYR A 28 2.56 13.97 -3.81
N TYR A 29 2.19 12.90 -4.50
CA TYR A 29 0.91 12.24 -4.32
C TYR A 29 1.12 10.73 -4.23
N PRO A 30 0.61 10.05 -3.19
CA PRO A 30 0.21 10.63 -1.90
C PRO A 30 1.40 11.28 -1.16
N CYS A 31 1.22 12.44 -0.52
CA CYS A 31 2.30 13.11 0.22
C CYS A 31 2.50 12.59 1.65
N GLY A 32 3.65 12.92 2.25
CA GLY A 32 3.96 12.66 3.65
C GLY A 32 4.73 11.36 3.92
N LEU A 33 5.33 11.27 5.10
CA LEU A 33 6.22 10.17 5.49
C LEU A 33 5.49 8.82 5.55
N ILE A 34 4.25 8.80 6.06
CA ILE A 34 3.47 7.55 6.21
C ILE A 34 3.24 6.89 4.85
N ALA A 35 2.87 7.68 3.83
CA ALA A 35 2.62 7.14 2.50
C ALA A 35 3.93 6.75 1.78
N ASN A 36 5.00 7.52 2.00
CA ASN A 36 6.33 7.19 1.47
C ASN A 36 6.87 5.87 2.03
N SER A 37 6.61 5.56 3.30
CA SER A 37 7.08 4.33 3.95
C SER A 37 6.08 3.17 3.88
N VAL A 38 5.22 3.11 2.86
CA VAL A 38 4.25 2.02 2.71
C VAL A 38 4.94 0.66 2.62
N PHE A 39 4.49 -0.28 3.46
CA PHE A 39 4.90 -1.68 3.36
C PHE A 39 4.56 -2.25 1.98
N ASN A 40 5.55 -2.85 1.30
CA ASN A 40 5.43 -3.24 -0.10
C ASN A 40 5.95 -4.65 -0.42
N ASP A 41 6.12 -5.50 0.59
CA ASP A 41 6.34 -6.93 0.35
C ASP A 41 5.11 -7.56 -0.28
N THR A 42 5.34 -8.52 -1.18
CA THR A 42 4.26 -9.29 -1.80
C THR A 42 4.12 -10.61 -1.06
N ILE A 43 3.04 -10.76 -0.29
CA ILE A 43 2.67 -12.02 0.36
C ILE A 43 1.82 -12.83 -0.62
N LEU A 44 2.36 -13.97 -1.07
CA LEU A 44 1.64 -14.90 -1.94
C LEU A 44 0.72 -15.82 -1.15
N GLU A 45 -0.23 -16.44 -1.85
CA GLU A 45 -1.21 -17.33 -1.24
C GLU A 45 -0.54 -18.58 -0.65
N PRO A 46 -0.93 -19.03 0.55
CA PRO A 46 -0.36 -20.24 1.15
C PRO A 46 -0.63 -21.47 0.28
N ARG A 47 0.39 -22.28 0.02
CA ARG A 47 0.26 -23.56 -0.67
C ARG A 47 0.48 -24.70 0.31
N ARG A 48 -0.48 -25.62 0.41
CA ARG A 48 -0.34 -26.79 1.27
C ARG A 48 0.80 -27.68 0.73
N ILE A 49 1.66 -28.18 1.61
CA ILE A 49 2.74 -29.10 1.26
C ILE A 49 2.45 -30.50 1.81
N GLY A 50 2.79 -31.54 1.05
CA GLY A 50 2.66 -32.93 1.49
C GLY A 50 1.24 -33.50 1.48
N GLY A 51 0.26 -32.83 0.86
CA GLY A 51 -0.98 -33.48 0.44
C GLY A 51 -0.71 -34.33 -0.81
N GLY A 52 -1.29 -35.52 -0.92
CA GLY A 52 -1.16 -36.38 -2.10
C GLY A 52 -1.62 -35.70 -3.41
N ASN A 53 -1.68 -36.45 -4.52
CA ASN A 53 -1.99 -36.02 -5.90
C ASN A 53 -3.36 -35.29 -6.12
N ASP A 54 -3.98 -34.76 -5.07
CA ASP A 54 -5.22 -34.00 -5.11
C ASP A 54 -4.97 -32.54 -5.48
N GLY A 55 -5.13 -32.22 -6.77
CA GLY A 55 -5.55 -30.90 -7.26
C GLY A 55 -4.77 -29.64 -6.82
N ASN A 56 -5.39 -28.47 -6.99
CA ASN A 56 -4.80 -27.17 -6.61
C ASN A 56 -4.79 -27.03 -5.08
N GLN A 57 -3.60 -27.08 -4.49
CA GLN A 57 -3.35 -27.05 -3.04
C GLN A 57 -3.22 -25.62 -2.45
N THR A 58 -3.57 -24.60 -3.23
CA THR A 58 -3.49 -23.20 -2.82
C THR A 58 -4.68 -22.82 -1.96
N TYR A 59 -4.42 -22.21 -0.80
CA TYR A 59 -5.44 -21.58 0.04
C TYR A 59 -5.66 -20.15 -0.45
N PRO A 60 -6.79 -19.85 -1.13
CA PRO A 60 -6.97 -18.55 -1.74
C PRO A 60 -7.08 -17.49 -0.66
N MET A 61 -6.52 -16.30 -0.89
CA MET A 61 -6.67 -15.17 0.02
C MET A 61 -6.79 -13.89 -0.78
N THR A 62 -7.71 -13.02 -0.37
CA THR A 62 -7.95 -11.74 -1.02
C THR A 62 -7.36 -10.59 -0.22
N ASN A 63 -6.98 -9.54 -0.93
CA ASN A 63 -6.63 -8.23 -0.39
C ASN A 63 -7.81 -7.26 -0.35
N LYS A 64 -9.01 -7.75 -0.67
CA LYS A 64 -10.26 -7.00 -0.63
C LYS A 64 -10.99 -7.22 0.69
N GLY A 65 -11.68 -6.19 1.17
CA GLY A 65 -12.35 -6.19 2.46
C GLY A 65 -11.40 -6.22 3.66
N ILE A 66 -10.14 -5.82 3.51
CA ILE A 66 -9.16 -5.74 4.61
C ILE A 66 -9.17 -4.37 5.29
N SER A 67 -9.66 -3.32 4.63
CA SER A 67 -9.86 -2.00 5.24
C SER A 67 -11.30 -1.82 5.74
N TRP A 68 -11.47 -1.01 6.78
CA TRP A 68 -12.79 -0.69 7.31
C TRP A 68 -13.60 0.09 6.27
N SER A 69 -14.90 -0.17 6.18
CA SER A 69 -15.80 0.56 5.29
C SER A 69 -15.78 2.07 5.56
N SER A 70 -15.73 2.47 6.83
CA SER A 70 -15.59 3.88 7.24
C SER A 70 -14.28 4.52 6.76
N ASP A 71 -13.19 3.74 6.71
CA ASP A 71 -11.91 4.26 6.22
C ASP A 71 -12.00 4.52 4.71
N LYS A 72 -12.61 3.61 3.94
CA LYS A 72 -12.82 3.77 2.49
C LYS A 72 -13.52 5.08 2.14
N ASP A 73 -14.47 5.54 2.95
CA ASP A 73 -15.19 6.79 2.71
C ASP A 73 -14.30 8.04 2.82
N LEU A 74 -13.19 7.96 3.57
CA LEU A 74 -12.21 9.03 3.71
C LEU A 74 -11.25 9.14 2.51
N TYR A 75 -11.21 8.11 1.66
CA TYR A 75 -10.38 8.06 0.46
C TYR A 75 -11.26 8.25 -0.77
N LYS A 76 -10.90 9.21 -1.61
CA LYS A 76 -11.54 9.43 -2.91
C LYS A 76 -10.49 9.38 -4.02
N PRO A 77 -10.88 9.04 -5.26
CA PRO A 77 -9.97 9.04 -6.39
C PRO A 77 -9.42 10.45 -6.55
N THR A 78 -8.15 10.54 -6.91
CA THR A 78 -7.52 11.84 -7.12
C THR A 78 -8.10 12.54 -8.34
N LYS A 79 -8.22 13.87 -8.23
CA LYS A 79 -8.50 14.76 -9.37
C LYS A 79 -7.23 15.28 -10.03
N TYR A 80 -6.05 14.96 -9.50
CA TYR A 80 -4.78 15.32 -10.14
C TYR A 80 -4.60 14.52 -11.43
N SER A 81 -4.14 15.19 -12.49
CA SER A 81 -3.58 14.53 -13.66
C SER A 81 -2.15 14.05 -13.39
N TYR A 82 -1.66 13.10 -14.20
CA TYR A 82 -0.34 12.49 -14.01
C TYR A 82 0.81 13.50 -14.08
N ASP A 83 0.64 14.61 -14.79
CA ASP A 83 1.67 15.64 -14.98
C ASP A 83 1.72 16.67 -13.84
N GLN A 84 0.69 16.74 -12.99
CA GLN A 84 0.58 17.70 -11.89
C GLN A 84 1.30 17.27 -10.61
N VAL A 85 1.52 15.97 -10.43
CA VAL A 85 2.04 15.37 -9.20
C VAL A 85 3.15 14.36 -9.48
N SER A 86 3.97 14.11 -8.47
CA SER A 86 5.06 13.14 -8.51
C SER A 86 4.83 12.02 -7.48
N PRO A 87 5.29 10.78 -7.72
CA PRO A 87 5.22 9.72 -6.72
C PRO A 87 6.21 9.99 -5.57
N PRO A 88 5.95 9.47 -4.36
CA PRO A 88 6.90 9.56 -3.25
C PRO A 88 8.28 8.97 -3.58
N PRO A 89 9.37 9.46 -2.96
CA PRO A 89 10.73 8.97 -3.24
C PRO A 89 10.91 7.45 -3.17
N ASN A 90 10.34 6.79 -2.16
CA ASN A 90 10.49 5.34 -2.00
C ASN A 90 9.65 4.51 -2.98
N TRP A 91 8.81 5.17 -3.80
CA TRP A 91 7.98 4.52 -4.80
C TRP A 91 8.68 4.44 -6.16
N ILE A 92 9.93 4.90 -6.28
CA ILE A 92 10.67 4.95 -7.56
C ILE A 92 10.76 3.60 -8.27
N LYS A 93 10.82 2.48 -7.54
CA LYS A 93 10.81 1.14 -8.16
C LYS A 93 9.47 0.81 -8.82
N ARG A 94 8.36 1.33 -8.29
CA ARG A 94 7.01 1.14 -8.83
C ARG A 94 6.67 2.15 -9.92
N TYR A 95 7.22 3.35 -9.82
CA TYR A 95 7.03 4.46 -10.75
C TYR A 95 8.39 5.01 -11.22
N PRO A 96 9.16 4.23 -12.02
CA PRO A 96 10.52 4.62 -12.41
C PRO A 96 10.54 5.90 -13.24
N ASP A 97 9.53 6.08 -14.10
CA ASP A 97 9.37 7.27 -14.95
C ASP A 97 8.43 8.32 -14.32
N GLY A 98 8.09 8.17 -13.04
CA GLY A 98 7.05 8.96 -12.39
C GLY A 98 5.63 8.53 -12.77
N TYR A 99 4.66 9.41 -12.55
CA TYR A 99 3.30 9.21 -13.04
C TYR A 99 3.22 9.56 -14.52
N THR A 100 2.62 8.65 -15.28
CA THR A 100 2.42 8.80 -16.74
C THR A 100 0.99 8.43 -17.09
N GLU A 101 0.56 8.69 -18.32
CA GLU A 101 -0.74 8.23 -18.80
C GLU A 101 -0.89 6.70 -18.71
N LYS A 102 0.19 5.94 -18.99
CA LYS A 102 0.23 4.48 -18.92
C LYS A 102 0.33 3.95 -17.48
N ASN A 103 0.89 4.74 -16.57
CA ASN A 103 1.02 4.41 -15.16
C ASN A 103 0.59 5.60 -14.29
N PRO A 104 -0.73 5.87 -14.23
CA PRO A 104 -1.26 7.06 -13.58
C PRO A 104 -1.14 6.99 -12.05
N PRO A 105 -1.40 8.11 -11.34
CA PRO A 105 -1.56 8.10 -9.90
C PRO A 105 -2.53 7.01 -9.42
N PRO A 106 -2.21 6.28 -8.34
CA PRO A 106 -3.03 5.15 -7.94
C PRO A 106 -4.38 5.61 -7.37
N ASN A 107 -5.40 4.79 -7.59
CA ASN A 107 -6.71 4.97 -6.97
C ASN A 107 -6.66 4.54 -5.50
N VAL A 108 -6.39 5.49 -4.62
CA VAL A 108 -6.28 5.26 -3.17
C VAL A 108 -7.61 4.82 -2.51
N GLN A 109 -8.75 5.00 -3.19
CA GLN A 109 -10.05 4.50 -2.70
C GLN A 109 -10.17 2.97 -2.82
N GLU A 110 -9.54 2.38 -3.83
CA GLU A 110 -9.60 0.92 -4.09
C GLU A 110 -8.40 0.15 -3.55
N TRP A 111 -7.37 0.89 -3.11
CA TRP A 111 -6.13 0.33 -2.60
C TRP A 111 -6.17 0.16 -1.08
N GLU A 112 -6.81 -0.94 -0.64
CA GLU A 112 -7.07 -1.20 0.77
C GLU A 112 -5.79 -1.39 1.62
N GLU A 113 -4.72 -1.97 1.07
CA GLU A 113 -3.45 -2.09 1.77
C GLU A 113 -2.88 -0.72 2.17
N LEU A 114 -2.97 0.27 1.27
CA LEU A 114 -2.55 1.64 1.60
C LEU A 114 -3.43 2.20 2.72
N GLN A 115 -4.74 1.94 2.70
CA GLN A 115 -5.65 2.43 3.74
C GLN A 115 -5.34 1.83 5.11
N VAL A 116 -5.06 0.52 5.16
CA VAL A 116 -4.61 -0.18 6.37
C VAL A 116 -3.29 0.41 6.90
N TRP A 117 -2.38 0.77 6.00
CA TRP A 117 -1.10 1.39 6.34
C TRP A 117 -1.25 2.82 6.88
N MET A 118 -2.08 3.63 6.22
CA MET A 118 -2.32 5.04 6.58
C MET A 118 -2.96 5.22 7.97
N ARG A 119 -3.61 4.19 8.51
CA ARG A 119 -4.06 4.17 9.90
C ARG A 119 -2.87 3.95 10.83
N THR A 120 -2.31 5.00 11.42
CA THR A 120 -1.13 4.87 12.29
C THR A 120 -1.38 3.95 13.49
N ALA A 121 -0.37 3.17 13.86
CA ALA A 121 -0.40 2.38 15.09
C ALA A 121 -0.03 3.26 16.29
N GLY A 122 -0.59 2.98 17.46
CA GLY A 122 -0.27 3.72 18.69
C GLY A 122 1.02 3.26 19.37
N LEU A 123 1.58 2.11 18.95
CA LEU A 123 2.76 1.48 19.55
C LEU A 123 3.79 1.15 18.44
N PRO A 124 5.09 1.07 18.77
CA PRO A 124 6.15 0.78 17.80
C PRO A 124 6.08 -0.64 17.25
N THR A 125 5.54 -1.59 18.03
CA THR A 125 5.23 -2.95 17.58
C THR A 125 3.74 -3.03 17.28
N PHE A 126 3.40 -3.39 16.04
CA PHE A 126 2.02 -3.44 15.58
C PHE A 126 1.83 -4.49 14.50
N SER A 127 0.57 -4.87 14.26
CA SER A 127 0.18 -5.77 13.18
C SER A 127 -0.76 -5.08 12.22
N LYS A 128 -0.67 -5.43 10.93
CA LYS A 128 -1.51 -4.92 9.84
C LYS A 128 -2.11 -6.09 9.08
N LEU A 129 -3.40 -6.03 8.76
CA LEU A 129 -4.06 -7.05 7.96
C LEU A 129 -3.65 -6.89 6.48
N ALA A 130 -3.06 -7.94 5.90
CA ALA A 130 -2.60 -7.92 4.50
C ALA A 130 -3.51 -8.72 3.55
N ARG A 131 -4.09 -9.80 4.06
CA ARG A 131 -4.91 -10.77 3.30
C ARG A 131 -5.96 -11.39 4.22
N ARG A 132 -7.11 -11.78 3.65
CA ARG A 132 -8.19 -12.51 4.35
C ARG A 132 -8.81 -13.57 3.44
N ASN A 133 -9.44 -14.58 4.03
CA ASN A 133 -10.33 -15.52 3.34
C ASN A 133 -11.53 -15.75 4.25
N ASP A 134 -12.74 -15.53 3.71
CA ASP A 134 -14.02 -15.70 4.43
C ASP A 134 -14.85 -16.87 3.90
N GLY A 135 -14.42 -17.50 2.80
CA GLY A 135 -15.16 -18.54 2.09
C GLY A 135 -14.70 -19.96 2.44
N ASP A 136 -13.43 -20.14 2.78
CA ASP A 136 -12.82 -21.47 2.92
C ASP A 136 -12.19 -21.69 4.29
N ARG A 137 -12.36 -22.91 4.81
CA ARG A 137 -11.63 -23.37 5.98
C ARG A 137 -10.22 -23.79 5.59
N MET A 138 -9.22 -23.24 6.27
CA MET A 138 -7.85 -23.74 6.17
C MET A 138 -7.76 -25.13 6.84
N LEU A 139 -7.41 -26.15 6.06
CA LEU A 139 -7.29 -27.53 6.53
C LEU A 139 -6.01 -27.72 7.34
N ALA A 140 -5.99 -28.72 8.22
CA ALA A 140 -4.78 -29.08 8.94
C ALA A 140 -3.69 -29.60 7.98
N GLY A 141 -2.47 -29.13 8.16
CA GLY A 141 -1.32 -29.52 7.35
C GLY A 141 -0.21 -28.48 7.42
N SER A 142 0.88 -28.76 6.72
CA SER A 142 1.94 -27.78 6.53
C SER A 142 1.65 -26.94 5.29
N TYR A 143 1.97 -25.65 5.35
CA TYR A 143 1.81 -24.72 4.25
C TYR A 143 3.10 -23.95 4.01
N GLN A 144 3.39 -23.69 2.75
CA GLN A 144 4.45 -22.79 2.30
C GLN A 144 3.83 -21.45 1.91
N ILE A 145 4.45 -20.36 2.34
CA ILE A 145 4.14 -19.01 1.92
C ILE A 145 5.41 -18.42 1.33
N ASP A 146 5.33 -17.96 0.09
CA ASP A 146 6.42 -17.24 -0.56
C ASP A 146 6.20 -15.74 -0.38
N ILE A 147 7.23 -15.03 0.08
CA ILE A 147 7.20 -13.59 0.29
C ILE A 147 8.26 -12.94 -0.60
N GLN A 148 7.85 -11.95 -1.39
CA GLN A 148 8.81 -11.11 -2.11
C GLN A 148 9.23 -9.95 -1.19
N ASP A 149 10.46 -10.02 -0.67
CA ASP A 149 11.08 -8.99 0.18
C ASP A 149 11.45 -7.74 -0.65
N ASN A 150 10.59 -6.72 -0.58
CA ASN A 150 10.78 -5.42 -1.20
C ASN A 150 11.00 -4.31 -0.14
N PHE A 151 10.54 -4.54 1.09
CA PHE A 151 10.52 -3.59 2.17
C PHE A 151 11.74 -3.75 3.07
N LYS A 152 12.70 -2.87 2.89
CA LYS A 152 13.91 -2.84 3.71
C LYS A 152 13.59 -2.32 5.11
N VAL A 153 13.55 -3.25 6.08
CA VAL A 153 13.22 -2.96 7.49
C VAL A 153 14.42 -2.41 8.28
N ASP A 154 15.63 -2.72 7.83
CA ASP A 154 16.91 -2.33 8.45
C ASP A 154 17.07 -0.81 8.55
N ILE A 155 16.61 -0.05 7.54
CA ILE A 155 16.62 1.42 7.56
C ILE A 155 15.72 2.03 8.66
N PHE A 156 14.82 1.24 9.25
CA PHE A 156 13.96 1.65 10.36
C PHE A 156 14.42 1.09 11.72
N GLY A 157 15.54 0.35 11.75
CA GLY A 157 16.03 -0.31 12.97
C GLY A 157 15.08 -1.41 13.49
N GLY A 158 14.22 -1.95 12.62
CA GLY A 158 13.28 -3.02 12.95
C GLY A 158 13.84 -4.42 12.66
N LEU A 159 13.01 -5.43 12.97
CA LEU A 159 13.21 -6.84 12.65
C LEU A 159 12.35 -7.26 11.46
#